data_AF-A0A7J4QIS0-F1
#
_entry.id   AF-A0A7J4QIS0-F1
#
_cell.length_a   1.000
_cell.length_b   1.000
_cell.length_c   1.000
_cell.angle_alpha   90.00
_cell.angle_beta   90.00
_cell.angle_gamma   90.00
#
_symmetry.space_group_name_H-M   'P 1'
#
loop_
_entity.id
_entity.type
_entity.pdbx_description
1 polymer ?
#
loop_
_entity_poly.entity_id
_entity_poly.type
_entity_poly.pdbx_seq_one_letter_code
_entity_poly.pdbx_strand_id
1 'polypeptide(L)'
;MQALLMLGVLTALPGVALASMLDPNGGRLRHWCAAPALGLVLHGAMFGTMVLIGVWSFEAACVAVLVVQGWAAAMVRRGKGEAVPSERDAWFQAHRSRGRVWLGGGIGALALLPVVVADVPQGVDWVGFTALAHHLMERGSLASASGHAWLYPPGIPALVAFLSTLTGAGRAARRERGEMSGGG
;
A
#
# COMPACT_ATOMS: atom_id res chain seq x y z
N MET A 1 11.67 8.38 -2.81
CA MET A 1 10.61 8.88 -3.73
C MET A 1 10.04 7.80 -4.66
N GLN A 2 10.85 7.02 -5.39
CA GLN A 2 10.35 6.03 -6.37
C GLN A 2 9.39 4.97 -5.78
N ALA A 3 9.69 4.43 -4.60
CA ALA A 3 8.81 3.46 -3.92
C ALA A 3 7.44 4.02 -3.56
N LEU A 4 7.35 5.29 -3.15
CA LEU A 4 6.08 5.97 -2.86
C LEU A 4 5.25 6.15 -4.14
N LEU A 5 5.89 6.50 -5.25
CA LEU A 5 5.21 6.61 -6.55
C LEU A 5 4.68 5.26 -7.01
N MET A 6 5.49 4.20 -6.92
CA MET A 6 5.05 2.83 -7.25
C MET A 6 3.91 2.38 -6.36
N LEU A 7 4.00 2.62 -5.05
CA LEU A 7 2.91 2.31 -4.12
C LEU A 7 1.63 3.08 -4.49
N GLY A 8 1.73 4.37 -4.84
CA GLY A 8 0.60 5.16 -5.31
C GLY A 8 -0.05 4.56 -6.57
N VAL A 9 0.75 4.19 -7.57
CA VAL A 9 0.27 3.58 -8.81
C VAL A 9 -0.42 2.23 -8.55
N LEU A 10 0.18 1.39 -7.71
CA LEU A 10 -0.34 0.07 -7.36
C LEU A 10 -1.66 0.19 -6.59
N THR A 11 -1.76 1.13 -5.65
CA THR A 11 -2.93 1.22 -4.77
C THR A 11 -4.09 2.02 -5.37
N ALA A 12 -3.84 2.95 -6.29
CA ALA A 12 -4.85 3.86 -6.82
C ALA A 12 -6.02 3.13 -7.50
N LEU A 13 -5.75 2.29 -8.50
CA LEU A 13 -6.79 1.63 -9.29
C LEU A 13 -7.65 0.65 -8.47
N PRO A 14 -7.07 -0.33 -7.75
CA PRO A 14 -7.85 -1.22 -6.88
C PRO A 14 -8.53 -0.48 -5.74
N GLY A 15 -7.89 0.58 -5.23
CA GLY A 15 -8.48 1.44 -4.22
C GLY A 15 -9.75 2.13 -4.70
N VAL A 16 -9.73 2.70 -5.90
CA VAL A 16 -10.93 3.32 -6.51
C VAL A 16 -12.00 2.27 -6.80
N ALA A 17 -11.61 1.08 -7.29
CA ALA A 17 -12.54 -0.02 -7.53
C ALA A 17 -13.27 -0.39 -6.23
N LEU A 18 -12.53 -0.65 -5.15
CA LEU A 18 -13.10 -0.96 -3.84
C LEU A 18 -13.95 0.19 -3.27
N ALA A 19 -13.48 1.43 -3.38
CA ALA A 19 -14.23 2.59 -2.91
C ALA A 19 -15.58 2.70 -3.63
N SER A 20 -15.61 2.41 -4.93
CA SER A 20 -16.85 2.43 -5.71
C SER A 20 -17.81 1.28 -5.38
N MET A 21 -17.29 0.14 -4.89
CA MET A 21 -18.11 -1.00 -4.45
C MET A 21 -18.68 -0.79 -3.05
N LEU A 22 -17.85 -0.30 -2.12
CA LEU A 22 -18.26 -0.03 -0.74
C LEU A 22 -19.20 1.16 -0.63
N ASP A 23 -19.07 2.09 -1.56
CA ASP A 23 -19.82 3.33 -1.55
C ASP A 23 -20.24 3.75 -2.98
N PRO A 24 -21.26 3.10 -3.57
CA PRO A 24 -21.70 3.37 -4.94
C PRO A 24 -22.11 4.83 -5.16
N ASN A 25 -22.82 5.40 -4.17
CA ASN A 25 -23.33 6.77 -4.19
C ASN A 25 -22.25 7.84 -3.94
N GLY A 26 -21.03 7.42 -3.59
CA GLY A 26 -19.91 8.33 -3.37
C GLY A 26 -19.52 9.13 -4.60
N GLY A 27 -19.28 10.42 -4.39
CA GLY A 27 -18.68 11.29 -5.40
C GLY A 27 -17.20 10.96 -5.64
N ARG A 28 -16.69 11.35 -6.81
CA ARG A 28 -15.30 11.07 -7.24
C ARG A 28 -14.25 11.44 -6.18
N LEU A 29 -14.39 12.61 -5.54
CA LEU A 29 -13.43 13.06 -4.52
C LEU A 29 -13.35 12.06 -3.34
N ARG A 30 -14.50 11.57 -2.86
CA ARG A 30 -14.55 10.63 -1.72
C ARG A 30 -13.85 9.31 -2.07
N HIS A 31 -14.06 8.83 -3.29
CA HIS A 31 -13.41 7.63 -3.82
C HIS A 31 -11.90 7.78 -3.95
N TRP A 32 -11.43 8.90 -4.52
CA TRP A 32 -10.00 9.16 -4.64
C TRP A 32 -9.30 9.37 -3.29
N CYS A 33 -9.97 9.98 -2.32
CA CYS A 33 -9.43 10.12 -0.96
C CYS A 33 -9.31 8.77 -0.24
N ALA A 34 -10.23 7.84 -0.48
CA ALA A 34 -10.19 6.50 0.14
C ALA A 34 -9.26 5.52 -0.59
N ALA A 35 -8.99 5.75 -1.88
CA ALA A 35 -8.30 4.80 -2.75
C ALA A 35 -6.91 4.38 -2.22
N PRO A 36 -6.01 5.27 -1.78
CA PRO A 36 -4.69 4.84 -1.30
C PRO A 36 -4.77 3.85 -0.14
N ALA A 37 -5.65 4.12 0.84
CA ALA A 37 -5.83 3.27 2.00
C ALA A 37 -6.48 1.92 1.63
N LEU A 38 -7.55 1.94 0.83
CA LEU A 38 -8.23 0.71 0.41
C LEU A 38 -7.35 -0.18 -0.49
N GLY A 39 -6.61 0.43 -1.41
CA GLY A 39 -5.66 -0.28 -2.25
C GLY A 39 -4.50 -0.87 -1.45
N LEU A 40 -4.02 -0.15 -0.43
CA LEU A 40 -2.99 -0.64 0.49
C LEU A 40 -3.49 -1.84 1.30
N VAL A 41 -4.71 -1.77 1.84
CA VAL A 41 -5.34 -2.87 2.57
C VAL A 41 -5.50 -4.10 1.67
N LEU A 42 -5.95 -3.92 0.42
CA LEU A 42 -6.11 -5.04 -0.52
C LEU A 42 -4.77 -5.72 -0.81
N HIS A 43 -3.73 -4.95 -1.14
CA HIS A 43 -2.40 -5.52 -1.39
C HIS A 43 -1.80 -6.15 -0.13
N GLY A 44 -1.95 -5.51 1.03
CA GLY A 44 -1.51 -6.07 2.31
C GLY A 44 -2.19 -7.39 2.63
N ALA A 45 -3.50 -7.49 2.43
CA ALA A 45 -4.24 -8.74 2.59
C ALA A 45 -3.77 -9.80 1.58
N MET A 46 -3.69 -9.47 0.30
CA MET A 46 -3.24 -10.37 -0.76
C MET A 46 -1.84 -10.93 -0.48
N PHE A 47 -0.85 -10.06 -0.23
CA PHE A 47 0.51 -10.48 0.07
C PHE A 47 0.61 -11.24 1.39
N GLY A 48 -0.13 -10.81 2.41
CA GLY A 48 -0.19 -11.50 3.69
C GLY A 48 -0.71 -12.93 3.53
N THR A 49 -1.79 -13.12 2.77
CA THR A 49 -2.33 -14.45 2.45
C THR A 49 -1.32 -15.30 1.70
N MET A 50 -0.63 -14.76 0.69
CA MET A 50 0.40 -15.50 -0.06
C MET A 50 1.51 -16.04 0.85
N VAL A 51 1.96 -15.23 1.82
CA VAL A 51 2.95 -15.67 2.81
C VAL A 51 2.38 -16.75 3.72
N LEU A 52 1.15 -16.57 4.24
CA LEU A 52 0.53 -17.52 5.17
C LEU A 52 0.29 -18.90 4.54
N ILE A 53 0.00 -18.95 3.24
CA ILE A 53 -0.20 -20.20 2.51
C ILE A 53 1.10 -20.74 1.88
N GLY A 54 2.23 -20.07 2.07
CA GLY A 54 3.55 -20.53 1.63
C GLY A 54 3.81 -20.46 0.13
N VAL A 55 3.07 -19.63 -0.63
CA VAL A 55 3.23 -19.48 -2.09
C VAL A 55 3.99 -18.22 -2.49
N TRP A 56 4.61 -17.54 -1.53
CA TRP A 56 5.22 -16.26 -1.79
C TRP A 56 6.56 -16.40 -2.54
N SER A 57 6.60 -15.95 -3.80
CA SER A 57 7.81 -15.65 -4.57
C SER A 57 7.59 -14.39 -5.41
N PHE A 58 8.63 -13.61 -5.72
CA PHE A 58 8.50 -12.34 -6.46
C PHE A 58 7.65 -12.46 -7.74
N GLU A 59 7.81 -13.54 -8.49
CA GLU A 59 7.05 -13.87 -9.69
C GLU A 59 5.56 -14.06 -9.38
N ALA A 60 5.25 -14.81 -8.31
CA ALA A 60 3.88 -15.00 -7.85
C ALA A 60 3.23 -13.66 -7.44
N ALA A 61 3.97 -12.71 -6.84
CA ALA A 61 3.43 -11.37 -6.55
C ALA A 61 3.14 -10.61 -7.82
N CYS A 62 4.06 -10.63 -8.80
CA CYS A 62 3.85 -9.95 -10.07
C CYS A 62 2.55 -10.44 -10.71
N VAL A 63 2.33 -11.75 -10.75
CA VAL A 63 1.09 -12.34 -11.26
C VAL A 63 -0.11 -11.88 -10.43
N ALA A 64 -0.05 -11.97 -9.09
CA ALA A 64 -1.15 -11.59 -8.21
C ALA A 64 -1.50 -10.10 -8.33
N VAL A 65 -0.51 -9.23 -8.40
CA VAL A 65 -0.66 -7.78 -8.65
C VAL A 65 -1.32 -7.56 -10.00
N LEU A 66 -0.86 -8.20 -11.08
CA LEU A 66 -1.48 -8.05 -12.41
C LEU A 66 -2.94 -8.50 -12.42
N VAL A 67 -3.25 -9.60 -11.72
CA VAL A 67 -4.63 -10.07 -11.54
C VAL A 67 -5.47 -9.02 -10.80
N VAL A 68 -4.97 -8.47 -9.70
CA VAL A 68 -5.66 -7.41 -8.93
C VAL A 68 -5.85 -6.14 -9.76
N GLN A 69 -4.84 -5.71 -10.51
CA GLN A 69 -4.93 -4.55 -11.39
C GLN A 69 -5.94 -4.79 -12.52
N GLY A 70 -5.95 -5.98 -13.13
CA GLY A 70 -6.88 -6.36 -14.18
C GLY A 70 -8.33 -6.46 -13.68
N TRP A 71 -8.53 -7.08 -12.51
CA TRP A 71 -9.81 -7.11 -11.82
C TRP A 71 -10.32 -5.71 -11.51
N ALA A 72 -9.47 -4.85 -10.94
CA ALA A 72 -9.83 -3.48 -10.61
C ALA A 72 -10.19 -2.67 -11.86
N ALA A 73 -9.43 -2.82 -12.95
CA ALA A 73 -9.74 -2.20 -14.24
C ALA A 73 -11.10 -2.68 -14.77
N ALA A 74 -11.38 -3.97 -14.71
CA ALA A 74 -12.66 -4.53 -15.14
C ALA A 74 -13.82 -3.99 -14.28
N MET A 75 -13.65 -3.89 -12.96
CA MET A 75 -14.66 -3.32 -12.06
C MET A 75 -14.96 -1.85 -12.36
N VAL A 76 -13.92 -1.02 -12.51
CA VAL A 76 -14.09 0.41 -12.83
C VAL A 76 -14.76 0.59 -14.20
N ARG A 77 -14.48 -0.29 -15.17
CA ARG A 77 -15.10 -0.28 -16.51
C ARG A 77 -16.56 -0.73 -16.52
N ARG A 78 -16.95 -1.65 -15.64
CA ARG A 78 -18.35 -2.13 -15.55
C ARG A 78 -19.34 -1.04 -15.15
N GLY A 79 -18.84 0.14 -14.74
CA GLY A 79 -19.68 1.26 -14.33
C GLY A 79 -20.29 1.02 -12.95
N LYS A 80 -20.79 2.10 -12.35
CA LYS A 80 -21.53 1.99 -11.10
C LYS A 80 -22.91 1.42 -11.42
N GLY A 81 -23.36 0.43 -10.64
CA GLY A 81 -24.77 0.06 -10.63
C GLY A 81 -25.64 1.28 -10.32
N GLU A 82 -26.93 1.21 -10.66
CA GLU A 82 -27.86 2.32 -10.48
C GLU A 82 -27.80 2.85 -9.04
N ALA A 83 -27.48 4.14 -8.90
CA ALA A 83 -27.30 4.78 -7.61
C ALA A 83 -28.66 4.83 -6.91
N VAL A 84 -28.86 3.98 -5.90
CA VAL A 84 -30.09 4.00 -5.10
C VAL A 84 -30.04 5.28 -4.25
N PRO A 85 -30.99 6.22 -4.42
CA PRO A 85 -31.04 7.42 -3.60
C PRO A 85 -31.15 7.02 -2.13
N SER A 86 -30.24 7.54 -1.28
CA SER A 86 -30.28 7.29 0.16
C SER A 86 -30.48 8.60 0.92
N GLU A 87 -31.35 8.58 1.94
CA GLU A 87 -31.58 9.72 2.82
C GLU A 87 -30.28 10.18 3.50
N ARG A 88 -29.41 9.22 3.83
CA ARG A 88 -28.07 9.48 4.37
C ARG A 88 -27.22 10.28 3.39
N ASP A 89 -27.21 9.94 2.11
CA ASP A 89 -26.45 10.70 1.12
C ASP A 89 -27.02 12.11 0.94
N ALA A 90 -28.36 12.25 0.91
CA ALA A 90 -29.00 13.56 0.85
C ALA A 90 -28.63 14.42 2.07
N TRP A 91 -28.68 13.85 3.27
CA TRP A 91 -28.26 14.50 4.51
C TRP A 91 -26.78 14.91 4.46
N PHE A 92 -25.90 14.02 4.00
CA PHE A 92 -24.47 14.30 3.86
C PHE A 92 -24.19 15.43 2.88
N GLN A 93 -24.88 15.46 1.73
CA GLN A 93 -24.69 16.54 0.77
C GLN A 93 -25.22 17.87 1.31
N ALA A 94 -26.37 17.87 2.00
CA ALA A 94 -26.93 19.08 2.61
C ALA A 94 -26.00 19.66 3.71
N HIS A 95 -25.30 18.81 4.44
CA HIS A 95 -24.37 19.23 5.50
C HIS A 95 -22.92 19.36 5.02
N ARG A 96 -22.64 19.17 3.73
CA ARG A 96 -21.28 19.28 3.21
C ARG A 96 -20.87 20.74 3.14
N SER A 97 -19.87 21.14 3.93
CA SER A 97 -19.28 22.47 3.81
C SER A 97 -17.91 22.41 3.14
N ARG A 98 -17.70 23.29 2.16
CA ARG A 98 -16.44 23.38 1.41
C ARG A 98 -15.27 23.73 2.34
N GLY A 99 -15.52 24.60 3.34
CA GLY A 99 -14.52 24.96 4.36
C GLY A 99 -14.04 23.77 5.19
N ARG A 100 -14.95 22.90 5.68
CA ARG A 100 -14.56 21.72 6.45
C ARG A 100 -13.77 20.71 5.62
N VAL A 101 -14.10 20.57 4.33
CA VAL A 101 -13.35 19.70 3.42
C VAL A 101 -11.90 20.19 3.25
N TRP A 102 -11.70 21.49 3.04
CA TRP A 102 -10.34 22.06 2.92
C TRP A 102 -9.56 21.96 4.23
N LEU A 103 -10.19 22.24 5.36
CA LEU A 103 -9.55 22.11 6.68
C LEU A 103 -9.09 20.66 6.92
N GLY A 104 -9.96 19.68 6.67
CA GLY A 104 -9.62 18.26 6.78
C GLY A 104 -8.51 17.85 5.82
N GLY A 105 -8.54 18.36 4.58
CA GLY A 105 -7.47 18.16 3.60
C GLY A 105 -6.12 18.73 4.06
N GLY A 106 -6.14 19.92 4.68
CA GLY A 106 -4.94 20.55 5.25
C GLY A 106 -4.36 19.75 6.42
N ILE A 107 -5.21 19.24 7.32
CA ILE A 107 -4.78 18.34 8.40
C ILE A 107 -4.17 17.07 7.83
N GLY A 108 -4.80 16.45 6.84
CA GLY A 108 -4.27 15.27 6.16
C GLY A 108 -2.92 15.52 5.49
N ALA A 109 -2.76 16.66 4.80
CA ALA A 109 -1.49 17.05 4.20
C ALA A 109 -0.39 17.26 5.26
N LEU A 110 -0.73 17.90 6.38
CA LEU A 110 0.21 18.08 7.49
C LEU A 110 0.62 16.75 8.12
N ALA A 111 -0.30 15.81 8.26
CA ALA A 111 -0.01 14.46 8.76
C ALA A 111 0.92 13.66 7.83
N LEU A 112 0.91 13.94 6.53
CA LEU A 112 1.80 13.34 5.54
C LEU A 112 3.16 14.06 5.42
N LEU A 113 3.32 15.24 6.03
CA LEU A 113 4.56 16.02 5.96
C LEU A 113 5.79 15.22 6.39
N PRO A 114 5.78 14.45 7.51
CA PRO A 114 6.96 13.69 7.93
C PRO A 114 7.38 12.64 6.89
N VAL A 115 6.44 12.07 6.14
CA VAL A 115 6.71 11.04 5.11
C VAL A 115 7.48 11.64 3.93
N VAL A 116 7.30 12.94 3.65
CA VAL A 116 7.92 13.62 2.50
C VAL A 116 9.22 14.31 2.90
N VAL A 117 9.29 14.85 4.12
CA VAL A 117 10.41 15.70 4.58
C VAL A 117 11.49 14.91 5.30
N ALA A 118 11.17 13.81 6.00
CA ALA A 118 12.18 13.07 6.73
C ALA A 118 13.00 12.16 5.80
N ASP A 119 14.32 12.34 5.81
CA ASP A 119 15.26 11.48 5.07
C ASP A 119 15.54 10.14 5.75
N VAL A 120 15.08 9.98 7.00
CA VAL A 120 15.25 8.76 7.78
C VAL A 120 13.89 8.21 8.23
N PRO A 121 13.72 6.89 8.20
CA PRO A 121 12.49 6.26 8.65
C PRO A 121 12.24 6.56 10.14
N GLN A 122 11.00 6.94 10.45
CA GLN A 122 10.56 7.32 11.80
C GLN A 122 9.83 6.13 12.45
N GLY A 123 10.16 5.81 13.71
CA GLY A 123 9.55 4.72 14.48
C GLY A 123 10.56 3.62 14.87
N VAL A 124 10.12 2.55 15.53
CA VAL A 124 10.96 1.35 15.76
C VAL A 124 10.55 0.19 14.88
N ASP A 125 9.27 0.14 14.49
CA ASP A 125 8.68 -0.94 13.70
C ASP A 125 9.27 -1.04 12.29
N TRP A 126 9.79 0.05 11.72
CA TRP A 126 10.39 0.01 10.38
C TRP A 126 11.64 -0.87 10.33
N VAL A 127 12.39 -0.98 11.43
CA VAL A 127 13.53 -1.91 11.53
C VAL A 127 13.02 -3.36 11.46
N GLY A 128 11.94 -3.66 12.18
CA GLY A 128 11.29 -4.98 12.15
C GLY A 128 10.77 -5.32 10.76
N PHE A 129 10.05 -4.41 10.11
CA PHE A 129 9.51 -4.63 8.77
C PHE A 129 10.58 -4.78 7.70
N THR A 130 11.67 -4.02 7.78
CA THR A 130 12.78 -4.13 6.82
C THR A 130 13.56 -5.43 6.99
N ALA A 131 13.81 -5.86 8.23
CA ALA A 131 14.42 -7.16 8.52
C ALA A 131 13.56 -8.31 8.00
N LEU A 132 12.25 -8.27 8.27
CA LEU A 132 11.30 -9.27 7.79
C LEU A 132 11.19 -9.30 6.26
N ALA A 133 11.10 -8.13 5.62
CA ALA A 133 11.09 -8.03 4.17
C ALA A 133 12.37 -8.64 3.56
N HIS A 134 13.52 -8.39 4.17
CA HIS A 134 14.79 -8.94 3.74
C HIS A 134 14.84 -10.47 3.87
N HIS A 135 14.42 -11.02 5.02
CA HIS A 135 14.34 -12.47 5.21
C HIS A 135 13.43 -13.13 4.18
N LEU A 136 12.31 -12.46 3.89
CA LEU A 136 11.34 -12.93 2.92
C LEU A 136 11.92 -12.94 1.49
N MET A 137 12.71 -11.93 1.13
CA MET A 137 13.42 -11.87 -0.15
C MET A 137 14.51 -12.94 -0.27
N GLU A 138 15.22 -13.24 0.80
CA GLU A 138 16.34 -14.20 0.78
C GLU A 138 15.90 -15.67 0.91
N ARG A 139 14.88 -15.93 1.74
CA ARG A 139 14.51 -17.27 2.19
C ARG A 139 13.07 -17.65 1.86
N GLY A 140 12.27 -16.74 1.31
CA GLY A 140 10.85 -16.98 1.07
C GLY A 140 10.02 -17.13 2.35
N SER A 141 10.59 -16.81 3.53
CA SER A 141 9.95 -17.01 4.84
C SER A 141 10.25 -15.86 5.79
N LEU A 142 9.28 -15.57 6.67
CA LEU A 142 9.41 -14.56 7.74
C LEU A 142 10.11 -15.09 9.00
N ALA A 143 10.49 -16.37 9.02
CA ALA A 143 11.13 -16.98 10.19
C ALA A 143 12.48 -16.31 10.51
N SER A 144 12.69 -15.99 11.79
CA SER A 144 14.00 -15.57 12.28
C SER A 144 15.01 -16.71 12.17
N ALA A 145 16.31 -16.38 12.04
CA ALA A 145 17.39 -17.37 12.12
C ALA A 145 17.42 -18.11 13.47
N SER A 146 16.88 -17.51 14.53
CA SER A 146 16.72 -18.11 15.85
C SER A 146 15.50 -19.03 15.98
N GLY A 147 14.72 -19.25 14.92
CA GLY A 147 13.53 -20.12 14.92
C GLY A 147 12.27 -19.47 15.51
N HIS A 148 12.37 -18.26 16.07
CA HIS A 148 11.19 -17.52 16.56
C HIS A 148 10.45 -16.83 15.41
N ALA A 149 9.12 -16.90 15.46
CA ALA A 149 8.23 -16.19 14.55
C ALA A 149 8.02 -14.74 15.04
N TRP A 150 8.03 -13.80 14.12
CA TRP A 150 7.68 -12.41 14.40
C TRP A 150 6.15 -12.26 14.51
N LEU A 151 5.68 -11.41 15.42
CA LEU A 151 4.24 -11.20 15.68
C LEU A 151 3.56 -10.23 14.69
N TYR A 152 4.30 -9.73 13.70
CA TYR A 152 3.76 -8.77 12.72
C TYR A 152 2.88 -9.48 11.67
N PRO A 153 1.75 -8.87 11.27
CA PRO A 153 1.00 -9.33 10.11
C PRO A 153 1.91 -9.36 8.86
N PRO A 154 1.91 -10.46 8.09
CA PRO A 154 2.87 -10.66 7.00
C PRO A 154 2.70 -9.70 5.82
N GLY A 155 1.56 -9.03 5.70
CA GLY A 155 1.19 -8.20 4.56
C GLY A 155 2.12 -7.00 4.32
N ILE A 156 2.41 -6.21 5.36
CA ILE A 156 3.28 -5.04 5.23
C ILE A 156 4.73 -5.45 4.90
N PRO A 157 5.37 -6.39 5.63
CA PRO A 157 6.69 -6.90 5.24
C PRO A 157 6.75 -7.44 3.81
N ALA A 158 5.73 -8.18 3.38
CA ALA A 158 5.68 -8.74 2.04
C ALA A 158 5.53 -7.68 0.94
N LEU A 159 4.70 -6.65 1.19
CA LEU A 159 4.61 -5.49 0.29
C LEU A 159 5.94 -4.73 0.21
N VAL A 160 6.62 -4.53 1.36
CA VAL A 160 7.94 -3.87 1.39
C VAL A 160 8.98 -4.69 0.63
N ALA A 161 8.98 -6.02 0.79
CA ALA A 161 9.84 -6.93 0.03
C ALA A 161 9.61 -6.82 -1.49
N PHE A 162 8.34 -6.82 -1.90
CA PHE A 162 7.97 -6.65 -3.30
C PHE A 162 8.42 -5.31 -3.86
N LEU A 163 8.10 -4.19 -3.18
CA LEU A 163 8.49 -2.85 -3.61
C LEU A 163 10.01 -2.65 -3.65
N SER A 164 10.74 -3.22 -2.69
CA SER A 164 12.20 -3.14 -2.63
C SER A 164 12.86 -3.87 -3.80
N THR A 165 12.29 -5.01 -4.18
CA THR A 165 12.73 -5.80 -5.33
C THR A 165 12.39 -5.09 -6.65
N LEU A 166 11.18 -4.54 -6.76
CA LEU A 166 10.67 -3.84 -7.94
C LEU A 166 11.43 -2.54 -8.23
N THR A 167 11.72 -1.75 -7.20
CA THR A 167 12.40 -0.45 -7.34
C THR A 167 13.93 -0.56 -7.35
N GLY A 168 14.48 -1.72 -6.99
CA GLY A 168 15.92 -1.90 -6.83
C GLY A 168 16.50 -1.20 -5.59
N ALA A 169 15.66 -0.64 -4.71
CA ALA A 169 16.10 0.08 -3.51
C ALA A 169 17.03 -0.76 -2.62
N GLY A 170 16.78 -2.07 -2.52
CA GLY A 170 17.65 -2.99 -1.76
C GLY A 170 19.04 -3.20 -2.38
N ARG A 171 19.19 -3.05 -3.71
CA ARG A 171 20.47 -3.20 -4.41
C ARG A 171 21.31 -1.92 -4.33
N ALA A 172 20.67 -0.76 -4.45
CA ALA A 172 21.35 0.54 -4.33
C ALA A 172 22.01 0.71 -2.97
N ALA A 173 21.29 0.41 -1.88
CA ALA A 173 21.80 0.53 -0.52
C ALA A 173 22.99 -0.42 -0.20
N ARG A 174 23.08 -1.57 -0.88
CA ARG A 174 24.19 -2.53 -0.70
C ARG A 174 25.46 -2.08 -1.42
N ARG A 175 25.31 -1.39 -2.56
CA ARG A 175 26.44 -0.88 -3.34
C ARG A 175 27.15 0.27 -2.63
N GLU A 176 26.40 1.24 -2.11
CA GLU A 176 26.95 2.36 -1.33
C GLU A 176 27.74 1.87 -0.11
N ARG A 177 27.23 0.83 0.57
CA ARG A 177 27.89 0.25 1.75
C ARG A 177 29.16 -0.53 1.42
N GLY A 178 29.23 -1.14 0.24
CA GLY A 178 30.44 -1.82 -0.26
C GLY A 178 31.53 -0.84 -0.73
N GLU A 179 31.14 0.29 -1.33
CA GLU A 179 32.07 1.34 -1.76
C GLU A 179 32.72 2.05 -0.56
N MET A 180 32.02 2.22 0.57
CA MET A 180 32.64 2.73 1.83
C MET A 180 33.61 1.76 2.50
N SER A 181 33.50 0.45 2.26
CA SER A 181 34.37 -0.57 2.88
C SER A 181 35.61 -0.91 2.03
N GLY A 182 35.66 -0.48 0.76
CA GLY A 182 36.78 -0.73 -0.15
C GLY A 182 37.73 0.46 -0.34
N GLY A 183 37.53 1.55 0.40
CA GLY A 183 38.33 2.79 0.32
C GLY A 183 39.22 3.04 1.55
N GLY A 184 39.76 1.97 2.15
CA GLY A 184 40.71 2.02 3.28
C GLY A 184 42.05 1.43 2.91
#